data_AF-A0A497KZA7-F1
#
_entry.id   AF-A0A497KZA7-F1
#
_cell.length_a   1.000
_cell.length_b   1.000
_cell.length_c   1.000
_cell.angle_alpha   90.00
_cell.angle_beta   90.00
_cell.angle_gamma   90.00
#
_symmetry.space_group_name_H-M   'P 1'
#
loop_
_entity.id
_entity.type
_entity.pdbx_description
1 polymer ?
#
loop_
_entity_poly.entity_id
_entity_poly.type
_entity_poly.pdbx_seq_one_letter_code
_entity_poly.pdbx_strand_id
1 'polypeptide(L)' 'MRRRGLREVGFVVSDASVGLRDALRRSYPGAEWQRCSVHFMRNLLGRVRAGDVREGVYGCCL' A
#
# COMPACT_ATOMS: atom_id res chain seq x y z
N MET A 1 13.92 -10.06 5.99
CA MET A 1 13.72 -9.61 7.38
C MET A 1 13.82 -10.74 8.39
N ARG A 2 13.11 -11.87 8.22
CA ARG A 2 13.25 -13.05 9.10
C ARG A 2 14.69 -13.54 9.30
N ARG A 3 15.47 -13.67 8.22
CA ARG A 3 16.90 -14.04 8.29
C ARG A 3 17.78 -13.03 9.02
N ARG A 4 17.31 -11.78 9.16
CA ARG A 4 17.98 -10.70 9.89
C ARG A 4 17.48 -10.59 11.35
N GLY A 5 16.69 -11.56 11.82
CA GLY A 5 16.23 -11.61 13.21
C GLY A 5 14.85 -10.99 13.48
N LEU A 6 14.16 -10.40 12.49
CA LEU A 6 12.81 -9.88 12.69
C LEU A 6 11.80 -11.02 12.77
N ARG A 7 11.33 -11.32 13.99
CA ARG A 7 10.46 -12.47 14.31
C ARG A 7 9.01 -12.19 14.02
N GLU A 8 8.51 -11.03 14.44
CA GLU A 8 7.11 -10.66 14.38
C GLU A 8 6.94 -9.25 13.85
N VAL A 9 5.79 -8.99 13.26
CA VAL A 9 5.38 -7.69 12.73
C VAL A 9 3.90 -7.54 13.04
N GLY A 10 3.51 -6.45 13.71
CA GLY A 10 2.09 -6.17 13.97
C GLY A 10 1.39 -5.48 12.80
N PHE A 11 2.13 -4.70 12.01
CA PHE A 11 1.53 -3.89 10.95
C PHE A 11 2.50 -3.62 9.80
N VAL A 12 2.00 -3.67 8.57
CA VAL A 12 2.77 -3.40 7.34
C VAL A 12 2.02 -2.40 6.48
N VAL A 13 2.71 -1.30 6.13
CA VAL A 13 2.26 -0.34 5.12
C VAL A 13 3.09 -0.53 3.85
N SER A 14 2.43 -0.75 2.72
CA SER A 14 3.11 -0.91 1.43
C SER A 14 2.18 -0.57 0.26
N ASP A 15 2.70 -0.44 -0.97
CA ASP A 15 1.82 -0.39 -2.15
C ASP A 15 1.15 -1.75 -2.39
N ALA A 16 0.06 -1.76 -3.16
CA ALA A 16 -0.69 -2.96 -3.53
C ALA A 16 -0.02 -3.72 -4.68
N SER A 17 1.26 -4.08 -4.51
CA SER A 17 1.98 -4.89 -5.49
C SER A 17 1.47 -6.34 -5.47
N VAL A 18 1.45 -6.95 -6.67
CA VAL A 18 0.94 -8.31 -6.86
C VAL A 18 1.75 -9.29 -6.01
N GLY A 19 1.04 -10.18 -5.30
CA GLY A 19 1.64 -11.22 -4.46
C GLY A 19 2.18 -10.76 -3.11
N LEU A 20 2.21 -9.45 -2.81
CA LEU A 20 2.71 -8.93 -1.54
C LEU A 20 1.87 -9.43 -0.35
N ARG A 21 0.54 -9.31 -0.43
CA ARG A 21 -0.35 -9.74 0.67
C ARG A 21 -0.17 -11.22 0.99
N ASP A 22 -0.01 -12.06 -0.02
CA ASP A 22 0.18 -13.49 0.19
C ASP A 22 1.58 -13.80 0.74
N ALA A 23 2.60 -13.07 0.29
CA ALA A 23 3.94 -13.16 0.87
C ALA A 23 3.97 -12.73 2.34
N LEU A 24 3.22 -11.69 2.70
CA LEU A 24 3.04 -11.22 4.07
C LEU A 24 2.32 -12.26 4.92
N ARG A 25 1.18 -12.80 4.46
CA ARG A 25 0.44 -13.87 5.17
C ARG A 25 1.33 -15.08 5.46
N ARG A 26 2.20 -15.46 4.52
CA ARG A 26 3.16 -16.58 4.71
C ARG A 26 4.30 -16.25 5.66
N SER A 27 4.76 -15.00 5.69
CA SER A 27 5.97 -14.61 6.43
C SER A 27 5.70 -14.07 7.83
N TYR A 28 4.58 -13.36 7.99
CA TYR A 28 4.15 -12.63 9.17
C TYR A 28 2.62 -12.71 9.30
N PRO A 29 2.06 -13.89 9.65
CA PRO A 29 0.61 -14.11 9.65
C PRO A 29 -0.17 -13.24 10.64
N GLY A 30 0.49 -12.74 11.71
CA GLY A 30 -0.11 -11.81 12.67
C GLY A 30 -0.02 -10.33 12.27
N ALA A 31 0.53 -10.01 11.09
CA ALA A 31 0.65 -8.64 10.64
C ALA A 31 -0.62 -8.17 9.93
N GLU A 32 -1.18 -7.06 10.42
CA GLU A 32 -2.18 -6.31 9.68
C GLU A 32 -1.52 -5.60 8.48
N TRP A 33 -2.25 -5.46 7.37
CA TRP A 33 -1.74 -4.81 6.17
C TRP A 33 -2.63 -3.65 5.73
N GLN A 34 -2.00 -2.47 5.55
CA GLN A 34 -2.64 -1.31 4.96
C GLN A 34 -1.93 -0.92 3.65
N ARG A 35 -2.71 -0.55 2.64
CA ARG A 35 -2.15 0.09 1.46
C ARG A 35 -1.64 1.49 1.82
N CYS A 36 -0.43 1.81 1.40
CA CYS A 36 0.17 3.13 1.55
C CYS A 36 -0.66 4.19 0.81
N SER A 37 -1.20 5.17 1.55
CA SER A 37 -2.00 6.27 1.00
C SER A 37 -1.22 7.12 0.00
N VAL A 38 0.07 7.37 0.25
CA VAL A 38 0.95 8.11 -0.67
C VAL A 38 1.08 7.39 -2.02
N HIS A 39 1.39 6.09 -2.00
CA HIS A 39 1.45 5.30 -3.24
C HIS A 39 0.09 5.18 -3.90
N PHE A 40 -0.99 5.08 -3.13
CA PHE A 40 -2.34 5.04 -3.67
C PHE A 40 -2.68 6.32 -4.45
N MET A 41 -2.48 7.49 -3.84
CA MET A 41 -2.70 8.78 -4.50
C MET A 41 -1.81 8.94 -5.74
N ARG A 42 -0.53 8.60 -5.65
CA ARG A 42 0.38 8.67 -6.82
C ARG A 42 -0.09 7.74 -7.94
N ASN A 43 -0.50 6.52 -7.62
CA ASN A 43 -0.99 5.55 -8.61
C ASN A 43 -2.33 5.97 -9.23
N LEU A 44 -3.20 6.63 -8.46
CA LEU A 44 -4.46 7.18 -8.95
C LEU A 44 -4.20 8.37 -9.86
N LEU A 45 -3.45 9.37 -9.38
CA LEU A 45 -3.17 10.59 -10.13
C LEU A 45 -2.31 10.34 -11.38
N GLY A 46 -1.50 9.28 -11.40
CA GLY A 46 -0.80 8.83 -12.61
C GLY A 46 -1.71 8.30 -13.72
N ARG A 47 -3.01 8.08 -13.44
CA ARG A 47 -4.01 7.61 -14.42
C ARG A 47 -5.02 8.67 -14.83
N VAL A 48 -5.00 9.85 -14.21
CA VAL A 48 -5.87 10.97 -14.58
C VAL A 48 -5.12 11.93 -15.49
N ARG A 49 -5.84 12.68 -16.33
CA ARG A 49 -5.22 13.71 -17.17
C ARG A 49 -4.71 14.85 -16.28
N ALA A 50 -3.66 15.54 -16.72
CA ALA A 50 -3.06 16.62 -15.93
C ALA A 50 -4.07 17.71 -15.52
N GLY A 51 -5.04 18.02 -16.38
CA GLY A 51 -6.12 18.99 -16.08
C GLY A 51 -7.09 18.53 -14.99
N ASP A 52 -7.22 17.22 -14.78
CA ASP A 52 -8.23 16.61 -13.91
C ASP A 52 -7.66 16.20 -12.53
N VAL A 53 -6.38 16.47 -12.29
CA VAL A 53 -5.67 16.10 -11.04
C VAL A 53 -6.36 16.67 -9.80
N ARG A 54 -6.86 17.92 -9.86
CA ARG A 54 -7.54 18.55 -8.72
C ARG A 54 -8.81 17.79 -8.34
N GLU A 55 -9.64 17.45 -9.32
CA GLU A 55 -10.86 16.66 -9.11
C GLU A 55 -10.53 15.28 -8.52
N GLY A 56 -9.49 14.63 -9.05
CA GLY A 56 -9.03 13.33 -8.57
C GLY A 56 -8.50 13.33 -7.12
N VAL A 57 -8.00 14.47 -6.62
CA VAL A 57 -7.58 14.59 -5.21
C VAL A 57 -8.79 14.72 -4.28
N TYR A 58 -9.77 15.56 -4.62
CA TYR A 58 -10.95 15.78 -3.78
C TYR A 58 -11.92 14.61 -3.82
N GLY A 59 -12.07 13.94 -4.97
CA GLY A 59 -12.94 12.77 -5.11
C GLY A 59 -12.43 11.49 -4.45
N CYS A 60 -11.16 11.43 -4.03
CA CYS A 60 -10.58 10.27 -3.34
C CYS A 60 -10.63 10.39 -1.81
N CYS A 61 -10.90 11.60 -1.29
CA CYS A 61 -10.98 11.89 0.15
C CYS A 61 -12.42 11.89 0.69
N LEU A 62 -13.41 11.60 -0.17
CA LEU A 62 -14.83 11.41 0.16
C LEU A 62 -15.21 9.95 -0.04
#